data_AF-A0A1B6F3Y4-F1
#
_entry.id   AF-A0A1B6F3Y4-F1
#
_cell.length_a   1.000
_cell.length_b   1.000
_cell.length_c   1.000
_cell.angle_alpha   90.00
_cell.angle_beta   90.00
_cell.angle_gamma   90.00
#
_symmetry.space_group_name_H-M   'P 1'
#
loop_
_entity.id
_entity.type
_entity.pdbx_description
1 polymer ?
#
loop_
_entity_poly.entity_id
_entity_poly.type
_entity_poly.pdbx_seq_one_letter_code
_entity_poly.pdbx_strand_id
1 'polypeptide(L)'
;WSARCSSLSSSRSRMMQISMWIRWTIIGIAFTAFSSFETATGDKSIKSGPVLSSTALGTQCEVDDDILNCHVKRGETATFVSTLNINGSDSHLGLNSLQLTLRWPKFGDVVTRAQTCIKYKGQLEINGSCAVTAMTEGNYYVGPYPVTIPSPTKRERTSLRVLALATWTDGSISQEKEIGKVKVALD
;
A
#
# COMPACT_ATOMS: atom_id res chain seq x y z
N TRP A 1 -50.44 6.76 -72.34
CA TRP A 1 -50.97 5.71 -71.46
C TRP A 1 -51.04 6.25 -70.04
N SER A 2 -52.17 6.01 -69.37
CA SER A 2 -52.61 6.59 -68.09
C SER A 2 -52.03 5.92 -66.84
N ALA A 3 -52.32 6.57 -65.69
CA ALA A 3 -52.34 6.12 -64.26
C ALA A 3 -51.09 6.53 -63.44
N ARG A 4 -51.13 7.42 -62.43
CA ARG A 4 -51.87 7.53 -61.13
C ARG A 4 -51.57 6.43 -60.09
N CYS A 5 -51.08 6.90 -58.93
CA CYS A 5 -51.29 6.47 -57.53
C CYS A 5 -50.91 5.01 -57.17
N SER A 6 -50.29 4.70 -56.01
CA SER A 6 -50.88 4.84 -54.67
C SER A 6 -49.90 4.48 -53.53
N SER A 7 -50.05 5.18 -52.40
CA SER A 7 -50.06 4.75 -50.98
C SER A 7 -49.01 3.80 -50.34
N LEU A 8 -48.59 4.27 -49.16
CA LEU A 8 -48.08 3.57 -47.97
C LEU A 8 -48.43 2.08 -47.83
N SER A 9 -47.46 1.29 -47.34
CA SER A 9 -47.73 0.26 -46.34
C SER A 9 -46.49 -0.11 -45.53
N SER A 10 -46.64 0.02 -44.22
CA SER A 10 -45.90 -0.60 -43.13
C SER A 10 -45.37 -2.02 -43.44
N SER A 11 -44.12 -2.30 -43.09
CA SER A 11 -43.76 -3.62 -42.56
C SER A 11 -42.68 -3.51 -41.48
N ARG A 12 -43.12 -3.77 -40.25
CA ARG A 12 -42.29 -4.10 -39.09
C ARG A 12 -41.63 -5.47 -39.36
N SER A 13 -40.30 -5.51 -39.37
CA SER A 13 -39.55 -6.75 -39.12
C SER A 13 -38.73 -6.60 -37.85
N ARG A 14 -39.00 -7.50 -36.91
CA ARG A 14 -38.36 -7.63 -35.61
C ARG A 14 -36.98 -8.31 -35.74
N MET A 15 -36.21 -8.15 -34.66
CA MET A 15 -35.08 -8.97 -34.21
C MET A 15 -33.74 -8.77 -34.92
N MET A 16 -32.85 -8.07 -34.22
CA MET A 16 -31.70 -8.77 -33.63
C MET A 16 -31.25 -8.03 -32.36
N GLN A 17 -31.39 -8.70 -31.21
CA GLN A 17 -30.77 -8.29 -29.96
C GLN A 17 -29.25 -8.31 -30.14
N ILE A 18 -28.60 -7.16 -30.01
CA ILE A 18 -27.17 -7.10 -29.71
C ILE A 18 -27.06 -6.77 -28.23
N SER A 19 -26.86 -7.83 -27.47
CA SER A 19 -26.47 -7.81 -26.07
C SER A 19 -25.04 -7.31 -25.90
N MET A 20 -24.74 -6.80 -24.69
CA MET A 20 -23.43 -6.31 -24.23
C MET A 20 -23.11 -4.97 -24.92
N TRP A 21 -22.77 -3.91 -24.20
CA TRP A 21 -21.60 -3.82 -23.35
C TRP A 21 -21.95 -3.17 -22.01
N ILE A 22 -21.79 -3.94 -20.94
CA ILE A 22 -21.65 -3.42 -19.58
C ILE A 22 -20.40 -2.55 -19.59
N ARG A 23 -20.57 -1.24 -19.61
CA ARG A 23 -19.51 -0.30 -19.26
C ARG A 23 -19.21 -0.53 -17.79
N TRP A 24 -18.17 -1.30 -17.54
CA TRP A 24 -17.49 -1.34 -16.25
C TRP A 24 -16.97 0.08 -15.99
N THR A 25 -17.78 0.88 -15.32
CA THR A 25 -17.28 2.04 -14.61
C THR A 25 -16.45 1.49 -13.46
N ILE A 26 -15.19 1.15 -13.75
CA ILE A 26 -14.17 1.09 -12.73
C ILE A 26 -14.11 2.53 -12.23
N ILE A 27 -14.80 2.80 -11.12
CA ILE A 27 -14.52 3.96 -10.28
C ILE A 27 -13.12 3.70 -9.75
N GLY A 28 -12.13 3.96 -10.59
CA GLY A 28 -10.77 4.19 -10.16
C GLY A 28 -10.88 5.44 -9.34
N ILE A 29 -10.99 5.27 -8.03
CA ILE A 29 -10.72 6.35 -7.09
C ILE A 29 -9.26 6.68 -7.37
N ALA A 30 -9.06 7.69 -8.22
CA ALA A 30 -7.82 8.39 -8.30
C ALA A 30 -7.56 8.85 -6.86
N PHE A 31 -6.55 8.29 -6.22
CA PHE A 31 -5.95 8.86 -5.03
C PHE A 31 -5.30 10.18 -5.47
N THR A 32 -6.13 11.19 -5.75
CA THR A 32 -5.70 12.56 -5.95
C THR A 32 -5.28 13.08 -4.58
N ALA A 33 -3.99 13.42 -4.48
CA ALA A 33 -3.37 14.11 -3.35
C ALA A 33 -3.63 13.40 -2.01
N PHE A 34 -2.69 12.53 -1.61
CA PHE A 34 -2.53 12.28 -0.19
C PHE A 34 -2.15 13.61 0.46
N SER A 35 -3.15 14.29 1.03
CA SER A 35 -2.96 15.04 2.27
C SER A 35 -2.08 14.16 3.14
N SER A 36 -0.90 14.65 3.48
CA SER A 36 -0.02 14.05 4.47
C SER A 36 -0.85 13.71 5.70
N PHE A 37 -1.27 12.44 5.81
CA PHE A 37 -1.83 11.91 7.01
C PHE A 37 -0.67 11.84 7.99
N GLU A 38 -0.48 12.89 8.76
CA GLU A 38 0.27 12.80 10.00
C GLU A 38 -0.57 11.98 10.95
N THR A 39 -0.31 10.68 11.07
CA THR A 39 -0.69 9.92 12.27
C THR A 39 -0.02 8.56 12.36
N ALA A 40 0.29 8.18 13.60
CA ALA A 40 0.83 6.90 14.05
C ALA A 40 2.33 6.62 13.79
N THR A 41 3.17 7.64 13.69
CA THR A 41 4.62 7.45 13.90
C THR A 41 4.82 7.08 15.36
N GLY A 42 4.99 5.80 15.65
CA GLY A 42 5.61 5.38 16.90
C GLY A 42 6.90 6.18 17.05
N ASP A 43 6.89 7.10 18.01
CA ASP A 43 8.03 7.89 18.47
C ASP A 43 8.40 9.12 17.59
N LYS A 44 7.73 10.27 17.86
CA LYS A 44 8.15 11.61 17.39
C LYS A 44 9.53 12.04 17.96
N SER A 45 10.17 11.21 18.79
CA SER A 45 11.46 11.52 19.44
C SER A 45 12.69 11.02 18.67
N ILE A 46 12.51 10.27 17.58
CA ILE A 46 13.64 9.72 16.83
C ILE A 46 14.27 10.85 15.99
N LYS A 47 15.40 11.37 16.48
CA LYS A 47 16.21 12.41 15.80
C LYS A 47 16.82 11.95 14.47
N SER A 48 16.85 10.64 14.20
CA SER A 48 17.47 10.07 13.00
C SER A 48 16.98 8.63 12.72
N GLY A 49 16.70 8.31 11.46
CA GLY A 49 16.31 6.97 11.03
C GLY A 49 15.12 6.90 10.06
N PRO A 50 14.90 5.73 9.45
CA PRO A 50 13.66 5.43 8.73
C PRO A 50 12.46 5.39 9.68
N VAL A 51 11.38 6.07 9.35
CA VAL A 51 10.12 6.07 10.10
C VAL A 51 8.94 6.01 9.13
N LEU A 52 7.90 5.21 9.42
CA LEU A 52 6.68 5.23 8.60
C LEU A 52 5.76 6.36 9.06
N SER A 53 5.50 7.32 8.16
CA SER A 53 4.65 8.49 8.44
C SER A 53 3.17 8.23 8.22
N SER A 54 2.82 7.24 7.39
CA SER A 54 1.46 6.75 7.19
C SER A 54 1.54 5.29 6.79
N THR A 55 0.71 4.42 7.36
CA THR A 55 0.75 2.97 7.08
C THR A 55 -0.65 2.41 7.09
N ALA A 56 -1.12 1.79 6.01
CA ALA A 56 -2.44 1.17 5.92
C ALA A 56 -2.35 -0.30 5.48
N LEU A 57 -3.37 -1.07 5.87
CA LEU A 57 -3.52 -2.48 5.51
C LEU A 57 -4.94 -2.72 4.97
N GLY A 58 -5.10 -2.70 3.65
CA GLY A 58 -6.40 -2.76 2.98
C GLY A 58 -7.00 -1.37 2.69
N THR A 59 -8.29 -1.32 2.36
CA THR A 59 -9.00 -0.11 1.90
C THR A 59 -9.85 0.56 2.99
N GLN A 60 -10.06 -0.10 4.13
CA GLN A 60 -10.93 0.36 5.22
C GLN A 60 -10.16 0.36 6.53
N CYS A 61 -9.45 1.46 6.78
CA CYS A 61 -8.78 1.70 8.03
C CYS A 61 -9.29 3.00 8.64
N GLU A 62 -9.62 2.95 9.92
CA GLU A 62 -10.04 4.09 10.70
C GLU A 62 -8.90 4.51 11.63
N VAL A 63 -8.76 5.82 11.83
CA VAL A 63 -7.81 6.39 12.77
C VAL A 63 -8.51 6.55 14.11
N ASP A 64 -7.99 5.89 15.14
CA ASP A 64 -8.40 6.02 16.53
C ASP A 64 -7.19 6.55 17.31
N ASP A 65 -7.20 7.84 17.66
CA ASP A 65 -6.03 8.59 18.13
C ASP A 65 -4.81 8.47 17.19
N ASP A 66 -3.69 7.93 17.70
CA ASP A 66 -2.44 7.64 16.97
C ASP A 66 -2.36 6.18 16.49
N ILE A 67 -3.50 5.50 16.36
CA ILE A 67 -3.56 4.08 16.00
C ILE A 67 -4.45 3.91 14.78
N LEU A 68 -3.86 3.40 13.71
CA LEU A 68 -4.64 2.94 12.57
C LEU A 68 -5.22 1.55 12.85
N ASN A 69 -6.54 1.47 12.88
CA ASN A 69 -7.33 0.27 13.02
C ASN A 69 -7.88 -0.15 11.65
N CYS A 70 -7.38 -1.24 11.09
CA CYS A 70 -7.87 -1.76 9.82
C CYS A 70 -8.83 -2.93 10.05
N HIS A 71 -10.02 -2.83 9.44
CA HIS A 71 -10.96 -3.95 9.38
C HIS A 71 -10.58 -4.84 8.20
N VAL A 72 -9.96 -5.99 8.50
CA VAL A 72 -9.58 -6.98 7.50
C VAL A 72 -10.16 -8.33 7.88
N LYS A 73 -10.54 -9.11 6.88
CA LYS A 73 -11.04 -10.47 7.09
C LYS A 73 -9.88 -11.44 7.28
N ARG A 74 -10.05 -12.37 8.20
CA ARG A 74 -9.09 -13.45 8.47
C ARG A 74 -8.83 -14.30 7.21
N GLY A 75 -7.57 -14.62 6.97
CA GLY A 75 -7.16 -15.50 5.86
C GLY A 75 -7.16 -14.84 4.48
N GLU A 76 -7.63 -13.60 4.36
CA GLU A 76 -7.55 -12.85 3.10
C GLU A 76 -6.17 -12.21 2.91
N THR A 77 -5.87 -11.84 1.67
CA THR A 77 -4.71 -11.00 1.34
C THR A 77 -5.14 -9.54 1.37
N ALA A 78 -4.54 -8.76 2.28
CA ALA A 78 -4.67 -7.32 2.31
C ALA A 78 -3.48 -6.65 1.62
N THR A 79 -3.62 -5.38 1.27
CA THR A 79 -2.54 -4.59 0.68
C THR A 79 -1.93 -3.68 1.73
N PHE A 80 -0.65 -3.87 2.01
CA PHE A 80 0.16 -2.94 2.78
C PHE A 80 0.62 -1.78 1.89
N VAL A 81 0.33 -0.57 2.31
CA VAL A 81 0.84 0.66 1.68
C VAL A 81 1.33 1.59 2.78
N SER A 82 2.40 2.33 2.51
CA SER A 82 2.97 3.21 3.52
C SER A 82 3.73 4.38 2.90
N THR A 83 4.01 5.40 3.70
CA THR A 83 5.00 6.42 3.38
C THR A 83 6.15 6.29 4.35
N LEU A 84 7.36 6.10 3.83
CA LEU A 84 8.61 6.02 4.57
C LEU A 84 9.29 7.39 4.54
N ASN A 85 9.55 7.96 5.71
CA ASN A 85 10.42 9.11 5.88
C ASN A 85 11.83 8.64 6.26
N ILE A 86 12.85 9.13 5.55
CA ILE A 86 14.25 8.92 5.86
C ILE A 86 14.84 10.24 6.35
N ASN A 87 15.29 10.26 7.59
CA ASN A 87 16.01 11.37 8.21
C ASN A 87 17.43 10.93 8.58
N GLY A 88 18.43 11.50 7.93
CA GLY A 88 19.86 11.25 8.09
C GLY A 88 20.53 12.14 9.15
N SER A 89 19.74 12.79 10.01
CA SER A 89 20.23 13.69 11.06
C SER A 89 20.93 14.93 10.51
N ASP A 90 21.62 15.66 11.39
CA ASP A 90 22.46 16.82 11.04
C ASP A 90 23.55 16.53 9.98
N SER A 91 23.91 15.25 9.80
CA SER A 91 24.90 14.81 8.82
C SER A 91 24.31 14.60 7.41
N HIS A 92 22.99 14.75 7.24
CA HIS A 92 22.28 14.59 5.97
C HIS A 92 22.57 13.26 5.26
N LEU A 93 22.68 12.17 6.02
CA LEU A 93 23.05 10.87 5.49
C LEU A 93 21.92 10.23 4.68
N GLY A 94 22.28 9.65 3.54
CA GLY A 94 21.41 8.73 2.81
C GLY A 94 21.52 7.30 3.33
N LEU A 95 20.69 6.42 2.80
CA LEU A 95 20.80 4.97 2.95
C LEU A 95 21.48 4.39 1.71
N ASN A 96 22.49 3.55 1.90
CA ASN A 96 23.01 2.65 0.87
C ASN A 96 22.08 1.45 0.63
N SER A 97 21.45 0.98 1.72
CA SER A 97 20.50 -0.13 1.68
C SER A 97 19.50 -0.01 2.84
N LEU A 98 18.28 -0.47 2.60
CA LEU A 98 17.26 -0.63 3.65
C LEU A 98 16.61 -2.00 3.49
N GLN A 99 16.57 -2.75 4.58
CA GLN A 99 15.89 -4.02 4.68
C GLN A 99 14.69 -3.88 5.61
N LEU A 100 13.55 -4.43 5.18
CA LEU A 100 12.31 -4.42 5.96
C LEU A 100 11.92 -5.83 6.39
N THR A 101 11.45 -5.93 7.64
CA THR A 101 10.82 -7.14 8.17
C THR A 101 9.37 -6.79 8.51
N LEU A 102 8.41 -7.44 7.85
CA LEU A 102 6.99 -7.34 8.19
C LEU A 102 6.64 -8.54 9.07
N ARG A 103 6.21 -8.29 10.30
CA ARG A 103 6.02 -9.34 11.32
C ARG A 103 4.66 -9.26 11.98
N TRP A 104 4.02 -10.41 12.10
CA TRP A 104 2.95 -10.66 13.05
C TRP A 104 3.54 -11.29 14.31
N PRO A 105 3.62 -10.60 15.47
CA PRO A 105 4.35 -11.11 16.65
C PRO A 105 3.96 -12.52 17.11
N LYS A 106 2.69 -12.90 16.93
CA LYS A 106 2.15 -14.23 17.30
C LYS A 106 2.04 -15.21 16.14
N PHE A 107 2.21 -14.74 14.89
CA PHE A 107 1.94 -15.53 13.68
C PHE A 107 3.15 -15.63 12.74
N GLY A 108 4.31 -15.06 13.12
CA GLY A 108 5.55 -15.12 12.37
C GLY A 108 5.78 -13.95 11.42
N ASP A 109 6.81 -14.08 10.60
CA ASP A 109 7.21 -13.05 9.64
C ASP A 109 6.44 -13.26 8.33
N VAL A 110 5.84 -12.17 7.84
CA VAL A 110 5.28 -12.10 6.48
C VAL A 110 6.44 -12.02 5.47
N VAL A 111 7.44 -11.21 5.82
CA VAL A 111 8.69 -11.13 5.09
C VAL A 111 9.81 -10.77 6.06
N THR A 112 10.99 -11.35 5.87
CA THR A 112 12.14 -11.17 6.76
C THR A 112 13.30 -10.55 5.98
N ARG A 113 13.83 -9.42 6.48
CA ARG A 113 14.99 -8.71 5.90
C ARG A 113 14.89 -8.54 4.38
N ALA A 114 13.70 -8.22 3.91
CA ALA A 114 13.43 -7.93 2.51
C ALA A 114 14.21 -6.71 2.07
N GLN A 115 15.11 -6.86 1.11
CA GLN A 115 15.78 -5.73 0.51
C GLN A 115 14.74 -4.84 -0.17
N THR A 116 14.79 -3.55 0.13
CA THR A 116 13.99 -2.54 -0.55
C THR A 116 14.80 -1.88 -1.65
N CYS A 117 14.09 -1.41 -2.69
CA CYS A 117 14.71 -0.72 -3.80
C CYS A 117 13.74 0.33 -4.40
N ILE A 118 14.28 1.35 -5.06
CA ILE A 118 13.48 2.43 -5.68
C ILE A 118 13.25 2.14 -7.17
N LYS A 119 11.99 2.08 -7.59
CA LYS A 119 11.57 2.00 -8.99
C LYS A 119 11.53 3.38 -9.68
N TYR A 120 11.49 3.37 -11.02
CA TYR A 120 11.23 4.56 -11.82
C TYR A 120 10.00 5.31 -11.28
N LYS A 121 10.13 6.61 -11.03
CA LYS A 121 9.18 7.51 -10.33
C LYS A 121 9.26 7.54 -8.79
N GLY A 122 10.28 6.98 -8.16
CA GLY A 122 10.56 7.20 -6.74
C GLY A 122 9.75 6.32 -5.77
N GLN A 123 9.07 5.29 -6.28
CA GLN A 123 8.31 4.33 -5.47
C GLN A 123 9.25 3.27 -4.88
N LEU A 124 9.16 3.05 -3.57
CA LEU A 124 9.90 2.02 -2.85
C LEU A 124 9.18 0.67 -2.97
N GLU A 125 9.88 -0.37 -3.39
CA GLU A 125 9.35 -1.72 -3.48
C GLU A 125 10.03 -2.65 -2.47
N ILE A 126 9.24 -3.51 -1.83
CA ILE A 126 9.70 -4.56 -0.93
C ILE A 126 9.93 -5.82 -1.76
N ASN A 127 11.12 -6.43 -1.69
CA ASN A 127 11.52 -7.56 -2.54
C ASN A 127 11.45 -7.26 -4.05
N GLY A 128 11.69 -6.01 -4.44
CA GLY A 128 11.71 -5.61 -5.85
C GLY A 128 12.98 -6.04 -6.58
N SER A 129 12.87 -6.32 -7.88
CA SER A 129 14.00 -6.44 -8.79
C SER A 129 14.31 -5.06 -9.41
N CYS A 130 15.06 -4.22 -8.70
CA CYS A 130 15.44 -2.92 -9.25
C CYS A 130 16.88 -2.50 -8.90
N ALA A 131 17.46 -1.65 -9.75
CA ALA A 131 18.90 -1.36 -9.76
C ALA A 131 19.35 -0.35 -8.70
N VAL A 132 18.43 0.41 -8.12
CA VAL A 132 18.74 1.50 -7.17
C VAL A 132 18.30 1.12 -5.77
N THR A 133 19.27 0.85 -4.90
CA THR A 133 19.06 0.59 -3.47
C THR A 133 19.42 1.78 -2.60
N ALA A 134 20.20 2.71 -3.16
CA ALA A 134 20.59 3.93 -2.47
C ALA A 134 19.42 4.93 -2.44
N MET A 135 19.19 5.52 -1.28
CA MET A 135 18.09 6.46 -1.03
C MET A 135 18.65 7.67 -0.28
N THR A 136 18.28 8.86 -0.71
CA THR A 136 18.62 10.08 0.02
C THR A 136 17.64 10.29 1.18
N GLU A 137 17.84 11.34 1.96
CA GLU A 137 16.80 11.84 2.85
C GLU A 137 15.53 12.20 2.06
N GLY A 138 14.38 12.07 2.70
CA GLY A 138 13.10 12.46 2.12
C GLY A 138 11.96 11.50 2.41
N ASN A 139 10.87 11.66 1.67
CA ASN A 139 9.67 10.84 1.78
C ASN A 139 9.54 9.93 0.57
N TYR A 140 9.31 8.65 0.83
CA TYR A 140 9.20 7.61 -0.18
C TYR A 140 7.87 6.89 -0.02
N TYR A 141 7.13 6.77 -1.11
CA TYR A 141 5.92 5.95 -1.11
C TYR A 141 6.31 4.47 -1.20
N VAL A 142 5.94 3.69 -0.18
CA VAL A 142 6.08 2.24 -0.20
C VAL A 142 4.95 1.67 -1.02
N GLY A 143 5.32 1.02 -2.11
CA GLY A 143 4.39 0.42 -3.05
C GLY A 143 3.49 -0.64 -2.41
N PRO A 144 2.33 -0.90 -3.04
CA PRO A 144 1.43 -1.97 -2.62
C PRO A 144 2.17 -3.29 -2.44
N TYR A 145 2.15 -3.81 -1.21
CA TYR A 145 2.72 -5.11 -0.88
C TYR A 145 1.64 -6.05 -0.35
N PRO A 146 1.45 -7.25 -0.93
CA PRO A 146 0.45 -8.18 -0.48
C PRO A 146 0.84 -8.80 0.87
N VAL A 147 -0.08 -8.76 1.84
CA VAL A 147 0.10 -9.34 3.17
C VAL A 147 -1.05 -10.28 3.46
N THR A 148 -0.74 -11.54 3.73
CA THR A 148 -1.74 -12.51 4.19
C THR A 148 -2.11 -12.24 5.65
N ILE A 149 -3.40 -12.08 5.91
CA ILE A 149 -3.94 -11.83 7.25
C ILE A 149 -4.05 -13.14 8.03
N PRO A 150 -3.51 -13.22 9.26
CA PRO A 150 -3.61 -14.42 10.08
C PRO A 150 -5.05 -14.85 10.31
N SER A 151 -5.30 -16.16 10.34
CA SER A 151 -6.63 -16.75 10.52
C SER A 151 -6.72 -17.63 11.78
N PRO A 152 -6.58 -17.06 12.99
CA PRO A 152 -6.78 -17.81 14.22
C PRO A 152 -8.25 -18.25 14.35
N THR A 153 -8.44 -19.38 15.04
CA THR A 153 -9.76 -19.96 15.32
C THR A 153 -10.62 -19.10 16.24
N LYS A 154 -10.01 -18.24 17.07
CA LYS A 154 -10.71 -17.30 17.95
C LYS A 154 -10.45 -15.85 17.51
N ARG A 155 -11.43 -14.99 17.76
CA ARG A 155 -11.30 -13.55 17.54
C ARG A 155 -10.19 -12.99 18.41
N GLU A 156 -9.25 -12.28 17.79
CA GLU A 156 -8.10 -11.73 18.48
C GLU A 156 -7.66 -10.40 17.85
N ARG A 157 -7.10 -9.52 18.68
CA ARG A 157 -6.43 -8.30 18.21
C ARG A 157 -4.93 -8.57 18.06
N THR A 158 -4.38 -8.21 16.92
CA THR A 158 -2.95 -8.31 16.62
C THR A 158 -2.43 -7.01 16.02
N SER A 159 -1.14 -6.97 15.71
CA SER A 159 -0.53 -5.83 15.03
C SER A 159 0.46 -6.32 13.99
N LEU A 160 0.38 -5.78 12.76
CA LEU A 160 1.46 -5.91 11.79
C LEU A 160 2.54 -4.92 12.18
N ARG A 161 3.72 -5.42 12.50
CA ARG A 161 4.88 -4.58 12.84
C ARG A 161 5.81 -4.50 11.65
N VAL A 162 6.38 -3.32 11.44
CA VAL A 162 7.39 -3.07 10.41
C VAL A 162 8.68 -2.76 11.12
N LEU A 163 9.67 -3.64 10.94
CA LEU A 163 11.03 -3.43 11.42
C LEU A 163 11.91 -3.03 10.24
N ALA A 164 12.90 -2.20 10.51
CA ALA A 164 13.88 -1.77 9.53
C ALA A 164 15.30 -1.96 10.02
N LEU A 165 16.15 -2.43 9.11
CA LEU A 165 17.60 -2.45 9.24
C LEU A 165 18.18 -1.60 8.11
N ALA A 166 18.95 -0.57 8.44
CA ALA A 166 19.45 0.40 7.49
C ALA A 166 20.97 0.39 7.44
N THR A 167 21.54 0.51 6.25
CA THR A 167 22.97 0.80 6.05
C THR A 167 23.07 2.20 5.50
N TRP A 168 23.77 3.08 6.20
CA TRP A 168 23.93 4.49 5.84
C TRP A 168 25.06 4.70 4.85
N THR A 169 25.08 5.87 4.20
CA THR A 169 26.12 6.26 3.23
C THR A 169 27.53 6.36 3.84
N ASP A 170 27.64 6.58 5.14
CA ASP A 170 28.92 6.55 5.89
C ASP A 170 29.40 5.12 6.21
N GLY A 171 28.64 4.10 5.82
CA GLY A 171 28.93 2.68 6.07
C GLY A 171 28.44 2.17 7.42
N SER A 172 27.90 3.03 8.29
CA SER A 172 27.29 2.59 9.55
C SER A 172 26.02 1.77 9.30
N ILE A 173 25.75 0.81 10.19
CA ILE A 173 24.57 -0.05 10.12
C ILE A 173 23.74 0.21 11.37
N SER A 174 22.46 0.50 11.19
CA SER A 174 21.52 0.66 12.30
C SER A 174 21.29 -0.67 13.00
N GLN A 175 20.78 -0.65 14.23
CA GLN A 175 20.13 -1.85 14.76
C GLN A 175 18.78 -2.04 14.07
N GLU A 176 18.29 -3.29 13.99
CA GLU A 176 16.93 -3.53 13.52
C GLU A 176 15.93 -2.94 14.53
N LYS A 177 15.11 -1.99 14.08
CA LYS A 177 14.19 -1.25 14.95
C LYS A 177 12.78 -1.23 14.36
N GLU A 178 11.77 -1.23 15.22
CA GLU A 178 10.38 -0.99 14.80
C GLU A 178 10.23 0.45 14.30
N ILE A 179 9.79 0.61 13.05
CA ILE A 179 9.59 1.91 12.39
C ILE A 179 8.12 2.23 12.11
N GLY A 180 7.23 1.27 12.38
CA GLY A 180 5.79 1.44 12.27
C GLY A 180 5.00 0.19 12.67
N LYS A 181 3.71 0.38 12.94
CA LYS A 181 2.79 -0.69 13.31
C LYS A 181 1.37 -0.37 12.84
N VAL A 182 0.62 -1.39 12.44
CA VAL A 182 -0.81 -1.32 12.12
C VAL A 182 -1.55 -2.26 13.05
N LYS A 183 -2.53 -1.76 13.82
CA LYS A 183 -3.35 -2.62 14.67
C LYS A 183 -4.50 -3.19 13.85
N VAL A 184 -4.78 -4.46 14.10
CA VAL A 184 -5.75 -5.23 13.33
C VAL A 184 -6.63 -6.02 14.27
N ALA A 185 -7.93 -5.90 14.09
CA ALA A 185 -8.91 -6.80 14.66
C ALA A 185 -9.14 -7.94 13.67
N LEU A 186 -8.84 -9.17 14.09
CA LEU A 186 -9.12 -10.37 13.30
C LEU A 186 -10.55 -10.80 13.61
N ASP A 187 -11.48 -10.40 12.75
CA ASP A 187 -12.92 -10.67 12.88
C ASP A 187 -13.35 -11.90 12.07
#